data_AF-A0A9Q0RC13-F1
#
_entry.id   AF-A0A9Q0RC13-F1
#
_cell.length_a   1.000
_cell.length_b   1.000
_cell.length_c   1.000
_cell.angle_alpha   90.00
_cell.angle_beta   90.00
_cell.angle_gamma   90.00
#
_symmetry.space_group_name_H-M   'P 1'
#
loop_
_entity.id
_entity.type
_entity.pdbx_description
1 polymer ?
#
loop_
_entity_poly.entity_id
_entity_poly.type
_entity_poly.pdbx_seq_one_letter_code
_entity_poly.pdbx_strand_id
1 'polypeptide(L)'
;MKQQNKKDYDLLLKIILEGDSGTQKNKIIQKFMQEIVTQSNDRWIDLGPLCKVIEIQGKTVLLQINNINKYGGYKSAYKSFYSKAYGAMIVYDITNKKSFENVEKIWKYRIRMHAKENIQMMLIGSKCDLENERKISKKSGKKLADKLGIPFYEVSVKENINIEDAFTELTMNILDNLDENNQLKPKPKSKPIIYSIQEDMKQLFERKELCDFEIECKDDQNPLSKFKIPVHKLIIQNRLRIDENQLENQFYSILSRDSKQNVDVLLKWIYFGKVLLSNLSIFEEWKKKLSNISKVKIKIGINPLLDDLKRLMNEEETKDFQIISNNQKIKIHKIILIARSELFRGMFISVTEDKSNSVHEYSNKKTKTIQNLINFFYTDEIPKIKNKTILKELKECVDYFQLNSKRLNQLIKKIIGEIPQQQQQQQNSKKKCLIF
;
A
#
# COMPACT_ATOMS: atom_id res chain seq x y z
N MET A 1 48.11 -7.32 -18.31
CA MET A 1 47.45 -7.83 -17.08
C MET A 1 46.70 -6.67 -16.45
N LYS A 2 45.36 -6.72 -16.38
CA LYS A 2 44.57 -5.68 -15.69
C LYS A 2 44.63 -5.94 -14.19
N GLN A 3 45.28 -5.04 -13.44
CA GLN A 3 45.24 -5.04 -11.97
C GLN A 3 43.78 -4.88 -11.54
N GLN A 4 43.20 -5.94 -10.97
CA GLN A 4 41.94 -5.84 -10.23
C GLN A 4 42.27 -5.15 -8.91
N ASN A 5 41.81 -3.92 -8.72
CA ASN A 5 41.81 -3.25 -7.42
C ASN A 5 41.09 -4.17 -6.42
N LYS A 6 41.85 -4.73 -5.49
CA LYS A 6 41.32 -5.48 -4.34
C LYS A 6 40.49 -4.48 -3.54
N LYS A 7 39.19 -4.73 -3.38
CA LYS A 7 38.33 -3.88 -2.54
C LYS A 7 38.71 -4.13 -1.09
N ASP A 8 38.91 -3.07 -0.30
CA ASP A 8 39.22 -3.14 1.14
C ASP A 8 38.00 -3.52 2.01
N TYR A 9 36.99 -4.17 1.42
CA TYR A 9 35.76 -4.55 2.10
C TYR A 9 35.15 -5.78 1.45
N ASP A 10 34.52 -6.63 2.26
CA ASP A 10 33.85 -7.87 1.83
C ASP A 10 32.51 -7.58 1.16
N LEU A 11 31.75 -6.62 1.69
CA LEU A 11 30.38 -6.33 1.26
C LEU A 11 30.10 -4.84 1.17
N LEU A 12 29.37 -4.42 0.13
CA LEU A 12 28.79 -3.08 0.01
C LEU A 12 27.29 -3.16 0.26
N LEU A 13 26.83 -2.59 1.37
CA LEU A 13 25.41 -2.52 1.70
C LEU A 13 24.90 -1.09 1.59
N LYS A 14 23.76 -0.94 0.92
CA LYS A 14 23.11 0.36 0.70
C LYS A 14 21.92 0.50 1.64
N ILE A 15 21.94 1.55 2.45
CA ILE A 15 20.85 1.89 3.38
C ILE A 15 20.25 3.22 2.97
N ILE A 16 18.93 3.33 3.09
CA ILE A 16 18.19 4.55 2.80
C ILE A 16 17.45 5.04 4.04
N LEU A 17 17.39 6.35 4.23
CA LEU A 17 16.61 6.97 5.30
C LEU A 17 15.40 7.71 4.74
N GLU A 18 14.26 7.47 5.38
CA GLU A 18 12.92 7.88 4.96
C GLU A 18 12.19 8.55 6.13
N GLY A 19 11.30 9.50 5.87
CA GLY A 19 10.62 10.24 6.95
C GLY A 19 10.25 11.67 6.58
N ASP A 20 9.49 12.34 7.42
CA ASP A 20 9.08 13.74 7.24
C ASP A 20 10.26 14.71 7.30
N SER A 21 10.08 15.93 6.78
CA SER A 21 11.04 17.01 7.07
C SER A 21 11.08 17.27 8.58
N GLY A 22 12.25 17.63 9.11
CA GLY A 22 12.41 17.92 10.54
C GLY A 22 12.64 16.71 11.46
N THR A 23 12.52 15.47 10.98
CA THR A 23 12.78 14.23 11.76
C THR A 23 14.26 13.91 11.96
N GLN A 24 15.15 14.89 11.77
CA GLN A 24 16.60 14.79 12.01
C GLN A 24 17.39 13.72 11.22
N LYS A 25 16.84 13.13 10.13
CA LYS A 25 17.57 12.16 9.27
C LYS A 25 19.02 12.54 8.96
N ASN A 26 19.26 13.76 8.46
CA ASN A 26 20.62 14.23 8.14
C ASN A 26 21.54 14.22 9.37
N LYS A 27 21.02 14.67 10.51
CA LYS A 27 21.78 14.75 11.76
C LYS A 27 22.07 13.36 12.33
N ILE A 28 21.13 12.42 12.20
CA ILE A 28 21.35 11.02 12.57
C ILE A 28 22.49 10.42 11.73
N ILE A 29 22.49 10.64 10.40
CA ILE A 29 23.56 10.16 9.54
C ILE A 29 24.88 10.82 9.92
N GLN A 30 24.92 12.14 10.08
CA GLN A 30 26.13 12.86 10.47
C GLN A 30 26.69 12.34 11.79
N LYS A 31 25.84 12.13 12.79
CA LYS A 31 26.26 11.64 14.10
C LYS A 31 26.83 10.22 14.01
N PHE A 32 26.19 9.34 13.24
CA PHE A 32 26.73 8.01 12.95
C PHE A 32 28.08 8.03 12.23
N MET A 33 28.34 9.03 11.38
CA MET A 33 29.61 9.18 10.65
C MET A 33 30.75 9.74 11.50
N GLN A 34 30.44 10.53 12.54
CA GLN A 34 31.42 11.28 13.33
C GLN A 34 32.26 10.45 14.31
N GLU A 35 31.97 9.16 14.48
CA GLU A 35 32.72 8.28 15.38
C GLU A 35 34.07 7.81 14.80
N ILE A 36 34.47 8.25 13.60
CA ILE A 36 35.80 7.98 13.03
C ILE A 36 36.48 9.29 12.61
N VAL A 37 37.34 9.77 13.52
CA VAL A 37 38.53 10.62 13.35
C VAL A 37 38.37 12.10 12.95
N THR A 38 39.03 12.90 13.79
CA THR A 38 39.38 14.33 13.78
C THR A 38 40.06 14.86 12.52
N GLN A 39 39.94 16.18 12.35
CA GLN A 39 40.77 17.08 11.52
C GLN A 39 40.71 16.88 10.00
N SER A 40 39.83 17.62 9.34
CA SER A 40 40.26 18.74 8.48
C SER A 40 39.08 19.38 7.74
N ASN A 41 39.03 20.70 7.87
CA ASN A 41 38.42 21.69 7.00
C ASN A 41 36.93 21.59 6.67
N ASP A 42 36.25 22.63 7.15
CA ASP A 42 35.13 23.29 6.50
C ASP A 42 35.32 23.36 4.98
N ARG A 43 34.59 22.51 4.26
CA ARG A 43 34.01 22.68 2.91
C ARG A 43 33.72 21.29 2.36
N TRP A 44 32.45 20.90 2.33
CA TRP A 44 32.07 19.69 1.59
C TRP A 44 30.92 20.01 0.64
N ILE A 45 31.26 19.88 -0.65
CA ILE A 45 30.36 19.96 -1.80
C ILE A 45 29.49 18.70 -1.77
N ASP A 46 28.22 18.90 -1.43
CA ASP A 46 27.32 17.89 -0.85
C ASP A 46 26.45 17.22 -1.93
N LEU A 47 27.02 16.28 -2.71
CA LEU A 47 26.28 15.55 -3.76
C LEU A 47 26.51 14.02 -3.79
N GLY A 48 27.40 13.48 -2.97
CA GLY A 48 27.76 12.05 -2.93
C GLY A 48 27.10 11.24 -1.82
N PRO A 49 27.02 9.90 -1.94
CA PRO A 49 26.59 9.04 -0.85
C PRO A 49 27.60 9.05 0.30
N LEU A 50 27.12 9.02 1.55
CA LEU A 50 27.98 8.94 2.72
C LEU A 50 28.35 7.48 2.99
N CYS A 51 29.64 7.20 3.17
CA CYS A 51 30.18 5.86 3.31
C CYS A 51 30.86 5.67 4.67
N LYS A 52 30.54 4.57 5.38
CA LYS A 52 31.22 4.15 6.62
C LYS A 52 31.61 2.68 6.49
N VAL A 53 32.87 2.34 6.81
CA VAL A 53 33.30 0.95 6.94
C VAL A 53 33.06 0.50 8.38
N ILE A 54 32.42 -0.65 8.56
CA ILE A 54 32.18 -1.26 9.86
C ILE A 54 32.54 -2.74 9.82
N GLU A 55 32.96 -3.30 10.95
CA GLU A 55 33.20 -4.73 11.09
C GLU A 55 32.05 -5.38 11.84
N ILE A 56 31.33 -6.29 11.19
CA ILE A 56 30.18 -7.01 11.76
C ILE A 56 30.25 -8.47 11.34
N GLN A 57 30.04 -9.40 12.28
CA GLN A 57 30.08 -10.85 12.04
C GLN A 57 31.40 -11.31 11.36
N GLY A 58 32.52 -10.68 11.71
CA GLY A 58 33.85 -10.97 11.13
C GLY A 58 34.00 -10.55 9.66
N LYS A 59 33.09 -9.72 9.14
CA LYS A 59 33.14 -9.16 7.78
C LYS A 59 33.34 -7.66 7.82
N THR A 60 34.16 -7.16 6.91
CA THR A 60 34.34 -5.72 6.67
C THR A 60 33.25 -5.25 5.71
N VAL A 61 32.30 -4.45 6.20
CA VAL A 61 31.13 -3.97 5.44
C VAL A 61 31.28 -2.48 5.16
N LEU A 62 31.26 -2.10 3.88
CA LEU A 62 31.10 -0.73 3.44
C LEU A 62 29.60 -0.38 3.41
N LEU A 63 29.15 0.41 4.38
CA LEU A 63 27.80 0.98 4.39
C LEU A 63 27.76 2.24 3.54
N GLN A 64 26.87 2.26 2.54
CA GLN A 64 26.56 3.44 1.75
C GLN A 64 25.17 3.95 2.15
N ILE A 65 25.13 5.08 2.85
CA ILE A 65 23.92 5.65 3.43
C ILE A 65 23.44 6.84 2.59
N ASN A 66 22.19 6.78 2.12
CA ASN A 66 21.58 7.81 1.29
C ASN A 66 20.40 8.48 2.00
N ASN A 67 20.42 9.81 2.11
CA ASN A 67 19.23 10.58 2.45
C ASN A 67 18.50 11.02 1.18
N ILE A 68 17.36 10.37 0.93
CA ILE A 68 16.59 10.52 -0.30
C ILE A 68 15.85 11.88 -0.36
N ASN A 69 15.60 12.52 0.78
CA ASN A 69 14.90 13.82 0.82
C ASN A 69 15.75 15.01 0.33
N LYS A 70 17.06 14.83 0.09
CA LYS A 70 17.92 15.88 -0.49
C LYS A 70 17.71 16.10 -2.00
N TYR A 71 17.05 15.18 -2.72
CA TYR A 71 16.98 15.21 -4.19
C TYR A 71 15.60 15.63 -4.75
N GLY A 72 14.85 16.45 -4.00
CA GLY A 72 13.48 16.89 -4.30
C GLY A 72 13.29 17.43 -5.71
N GLY A 73 12.93 16.54 -6.66
CA GLY A 73 12.63 16.90 -8.05
C GLY A 73 12.92 15.81 -9.08
N TYR A 74 13.95 14.97 -8.89
CA TYR A 74 14.38 14.02 -9.93
C TYR A 74 13.82 12.60 -9.72
N LYS A 75 12.56 12.36 -10.13
CA LYS A 75 11.84 11.06 -10.04
C LYS A 75 12.68 9.83 -10.48
N SER A 76 13.58 9.99 -11.45
CA SER A 76 14.48 8.92 -11.94
C SER A 76 15.56 8.51 -10.94
N ALA A 77 16.06 9.45 -10.13
CA ALA A 77 17.11 9.18 -9.14
C ALA A 77 16.58 8.33 -7.98
N TYR A 78 15.34 8.59 -7.52
CA TYR A 78 14.68 7.84 -6.45
C TYR A 78 14.70 6.33 -6.71
N LYS A 79 14.21 5.89 -7.88
CA LYS A 79 14.14 4.46 -8.22
C LYS A 79 15.50 3.76 -8.15
N SER A 80 16.58 4.44 -8.55
CA SER A 80 17.94 3.90 -8.49
C SER A 80 18.41 3.67 -7.04
N PHE A 81 18.09 4.58 -6.11
CA PHE A 81 18.45 4.43 -4.71
C PHE A 81 17.69 3.30 -4.02
N TYR A 82 16.36 3.25 -4.16
CA TYR A 82 15.55 2.20 -3.52
C TYR A 82 15.83 0.80 -4.09
N SER A 83 15.90 0.64 -5.42
CA SER A 83 16.04 -0.69 -6.03
C SER A 83 17.36 -1.37 -5.70
N LYS A 84 18.38 -0.59 -5.35
CA LYS A 84 19.70 -1.06 -4.93
C LYS A 84 19.86 -1.11 -3.40
N ALA A 85 18.87 -0.65 -2.64
CA ALA A 85 18.91 -0.67 -1.19
C ALA A 85 18.73 -2.09 -0.65
N TYR A 86 19.47 -2.37 0.42
CA TYR A 86 19.38 -3.61 1.20
C TYR A 86 18.59 -3.38 2.50
N GLY A 87 18.69 -2.17 3.05
CA GLY A 87 17.97 -1.75 4.25
C GLY A 87 17.33 -0.37 4.10
N ALA A 88 16.27 -0.14 4.87
CA ALA A 88 15.61 1.17 4.98
C ALA A 88 15.25 1.50 6.43
N MET A 89 15.54 2.72 6.85
CA MET A 89 15.11 3.25 8.16
C MET A 89 14.03 4.29 7.95
N ILE A 90 12.88 4.11 8.61
CA ILE A 90 11.79 5.08 8.60
C ILE A 90 11.84 5.89 9.90
N VAL A 91 12.06 7.19 9.79
CA VAL A 91 12.31 8.08 10.92
C VAL A 91 11.13 9.02 11.13
N TYR A 92 10.51 8.95 12.32
CA TYR A 92 9.56 9.93 12.81
C TYR A 92 10.14 10.70 14.00
N ASP A 93 9.48 11.79 14.40
CA ASP A 93 9.85 12.63 15.54
C ASP A 93 8.83 12.41 16.67
N ILE A 94 9.30 12.03 17.86
CA ILE A 94 8.41 11.72 18.98
C ILE A 94 7.58 12.92 19.47
N THR A 95 8.00 14.15 19.15
CA THR A 95 7.28 15.39 19.48
C THR A 95 6.31 15.82 18.36
N ASN A 96 6.24 15.08 17.25
CA ASN A 96 5.41 15.38 16.09
C ASN A 96 4.54 14.18 15.67
N LYS A 97 3.27 14.23 16.09
CA LYS A 97 2.25 13.20 15.77
C LYS A 97 2.05 12.98 14.26
N LYS A 98 2.09 14.04 13.45
CA LYS A 98 1.93 13.93 11.99
C LYS A 98 3.05 13.10 11.36
N SER A 99 4.29 13.29 11.82
CA SER A 99 5.43 12.50 11.33
C SER A 99 5.30 11.00 11.64
N PHE A 100 4.71 10.66 12.79
CA PHE A 100 4.41 9.29 13.20
C PHE A 100 3.30 8.66 12.33
N GLU A 101 2.22 9.39 12.08
CA GLU A 101 1.14 8.92 11.21
C GLU A 101 1.63 8.68 9.76
N ASN A 102 2.54 9.52 9.28
CA ASN A 102 3.10 9.43 7.94
C ASN A 102 3.99 8.19 7.73
N VAL A 103 4.44 7.52 8.80
CA VAL A 103 5.17 6.24 8.71
C VAL A 103 4.36 5.20 7.95
N GLU A 104 3.10 4.97 8.36
CA GLU A 104 2.22 4.01 7.69
C GLU A 104 1.65 4.57 6.39
N LYS A 105 1.23 5.84 6.41
CA LYS A 105 0.50 6.47 5.31
C LYS A 105 1.39 6.71 4.08
N ILE A 106 2.68 7.01 4.27
CA ILE A 106 3.56 7.50 3.20
C ILE A 106 4.86 6.70 3.13
N TRP A 107 5.67 6.68 4.19
CA TRP A 107 7.08 6.28 4.09
C TRP A 107 7.28 4.78 3.89
N LYS A 108 6.57 3.96 4.66
CA LYS A 108 6.52 2.50 4.45
C LYS A 108 6.14 2.19 3.01
N TYR A 109 5.12 2.87 2.52
CA TYR A 109 4.58 2.67 1.18
C TYR A 109 5.62 3.05 0.11
N ARG A 110 6.27 4.21 0.24
CA ARG A 110 7.33 4.67 -0.69
C ARG A 110 8.50 3.69 -0.78
N ILE A 111 8.92 3.11 0.34
CA ILE A 111 9.96 2.06 0.35
C ILE A 111 9.47 0.83 -0.41
N ARG A 112 8.28 0.33 -0.07
CA ARG A 112 7.71 -0.87 -0.71
C ARG A 112 7.49 -0.71 -2.21
N MET A 113 7.23 0.51 -2.68
CA MET A 113 7.01 0.83 -4.09
C MET A 113 8.27 0.72 -4.96
N HIS A 114 9.44 1.01 -4.39
CA HIS A 114 10.66 1.19 -5.17
C HIS A 114 11.81 0.25 -4.77
N ALA A 115 11.75 -0.34 -3.59
CA ALA A 115 12.76 -1.26 -3.08
C ALA A 115 12.42 -2.72 -3.37
N LYS A 116 13.38 -3.62 -3.09
CA LYS A 116 13.18 -5.06 -3.17
C LYS A 116 12.13 -5.49 -2.13
N GLU A 117 11.27 -6.46 -2.45
CA GLU A 117 10.17 -6.92 -1.57
C GLU A 117 10.67 -7.38 -0.18
N ASN A 118 11.87 -7.93 -0.16
CA ASN A 118 12.58 -8.46 0.99
C ASN A 118 13.55 -7.47 1.64
N ILE A 119 13.48 -6.18 1.29
CA ILE A 119 14.25 -5.13 1.97
C ILE A 119 14.04 -5.23 3.49
N GLN A 120 15.14 -5.11 4.23
CA GLN A 120 15.08 -5.03 5.69
C GLN A 120 14.69 -3.62 6.09
N MET A 121 13.70 -3.48 6.98
CA MET A 121 13.18 -2.18 7.39
C MET A 121 13.31 -2.05 8.90
N MET A 122 13.49 -0.82 9.38
CA MET A 122 13.51 -0.49 10.81
C MET A 122 12.76 0.83 11.04
N LEU A 123 12.01 0.89 12.14
CA LEU A 123 11.35 2.12 12.59
C LEU A 123 12.23 2.86 13.60
N ILE A 124 12.34 4.18 13.44
CA ILE A 124 13.13 5.06 14.31
C ILE A 124 12.26 6.20 14.84
N GLY A 125 12.17 6.32 16.16
CA GLY A 125 11.63 7.50 16.85
C GLY A 125 12.75 8.45 17.26
N SER A 126 12.91 9.56 16.56
CA SER A 126 13.95 10.57 16.84
C SER A 126 13.55 11.53 17.96
N LYS A 127 14.55 12.19 18.55
CA LYS A 127 14.44 13.20 19.63
C LYS A 127 13.97 12.63 20.96
N CYS A 128 14.39 11.41 21.31
CA CYS A 128 14.00 10.80 22.58
C CYS A 128 14.53 11.51 23.83
N ASP A 129 15.43 12.48 23.66
CA ASP A 129 15.85 13.42 24.70
C ASP A 129 14.78 14.46 25.07
N LEU A 130 13.78 14.69 24.20
CA LEU A 130 12.71 15.67 24.43
C LEU A 130 11.48 15.04 25.11
N GLU A 131 11.69 14.40 26.26
CA GLU A 131 10.62 13.68 26.98
C GLU A 131 9.46 14.61 27.40
N ASN A 132 9.78 15.85 27.79
CA ASN A 132 8.77 16.86 28.19
C ASN A 132 7.87 17.33 27.03
N GLU A 133 8.31 17.14 25.78
CA GLU A 133 7.56 17.52 24.56
C GLU A 133 6.97 16.30 23.84
N ARG A 134 7.08 15.11 24.44
CA ARG A 134 6.67 13.85 23.82
C ARG A 134 5.17 13.85 23.51
N LYS A 135 4.84 13.60 22.23
CA LYS A 135 3.46 13.38 21.77
C LYS A 135 3.17 11.93 21.43
N ILE A 136 4.21 11.12 21.25
CA ILE A 136 4.13 9.71 20.89
C ILE A 136 4.85 8.87 21.93
N SER A 137 4.09 8.03 22.63
CA SER A 137 4.66 7.12 23.62
C SER A 137 5.54 6.07 22.95
N LYS A 138 6.59 5.62 23.65
CA LYS A 138 7.44 4.50 23.22
C LYS A 138 6.61 3.23 22.94
N LYS A 139 5.54 3.00 23.72
CA LYS A 139 4.58 1.90 23.51
C LYS A 139 3.83 2.01 22.18
N SER A 140 3.42 3.21 21.79
CA SER A 140 2.79 3.46 20.48
C SER A 140 3.76 3.20 19.33
N GLY A 141 5.01 3.66 19.47
CA GLY A 141 6.10 3.36 18.53
C GLY A 141 6.32 1.86 18.35
N LYS A 142 6.44 1.13 19.47
CA LYS A 142 6.61 -0.32 19.48
C LYS A 142 5.41 -1.05 18.87
N LYS A 143 4.19 -0.69 19.25
CA LYS A 143 2.96 -1.27 18.68
C LYS A 143 2.89 -1.08 17.17
N LEU A 144 3.30 0.08 16.67
CA LEU A 144 3.39 0.32 15.22
C LEU A 144 4.44 -0.59 14.58
N ALA A 145 5.65 -0.67 15.14
CA ALA A 145 6.70 -1.53 14.61
C ALA A 145 6.30 -3.02 14.57
N ASP A 146 5.65 -3.50 15.63
CA ASP A 146 5.13 -4.86 15.73
C ASP A 146 4.04 -5.12 14.67
N LYS A 147 3.11 -4.17 14.47
CA LYS A 147 2.12 -4.20 13.38
C LYS A 147 2.79 -4.26 12.00
N LEU A 148 3.92 -3.60 11.84
CA LEU A 148 4.68 -3.58 10.59
C LEU A 148 5.61 -4.78 10.42
N GLY A 149 5.85 -5.55 11.48
CA GLY A 149 6.80 -6.66 11.52
C GLY A 149 8.24 -6.20 11.31
N ILE A 150 8.62 -5.06 11.89
CA ILE A 150 9.96 -4.46 11.76
C ILE A 150 10.52 -4.08 13.15
N PRO A 151 11.86 -4.04 13.35
CA PRO A 151 12.46 -3.57 14.59
C PRO A 151 12.19 -2.07 14.86
N PHE A 152 12.37 -1.66 16.12
CA PHE A 152 12.12 -0.29 16.58
C PHE A 152 13.18 0.22 17.55
N TYR A 153 13.70 1.40 17.28
CA TYR A 153 14.55 2.17 18.19
C TYR A 153 14.00 3.57 18.42
N GLU A 154 14.22 4.10 19.61
CA GLU A 154 14.21 5.53 19.87
C GLU A 154 15.64 6.05 19.92
N VAL A 155 15.93 7.15 19.23
CA VAL A 155 17.28 7.72 19.09
C VAL A 155 17.32 9.20 19.47
N SER A 156 18.48 9.63 19.98
CA SER A 156 18.78 11.05 20.20
C SER A 156 20.09 11.41 19.53
N VAL A 157 20.06 12.38 18.61
CA VAL A 157 21.28 12.98 18.05
C VAL A 157 22.03 13.77 19.11
N LYS A 158 21.29 14.49 19.96
CA LYS A 158 21.85 15.39 20.96
C LYS A 158 22.63 14.60 22.02
N GLU A 159 22.01 13.56 22.56
CA GLU A 159 22.57 12.74 23.64
C GLU A 159 23.31 11.48 23.13
N ASN A 160 23.45 11.33 21.80
CA ASN A 160 24.03 10.15 21.14
C ASN A 160 23.41 8.79 21.54
N ILE A 161 22.09 8.74 21.70
CA ILE A 161 21.40 7.54 22.18
C ILE A 161 21.02 6.64 21.00
N ASN A 162 21.42 5.36 21.06
CA ASN A 162 21.03 4.26 20.16
C ASN A 162 21.28 4.48 18.65
N ILE A 163 22.10 5.45 18.25
CA ILE A 163 22.35 5.73 16.84
C ILE A 163 23.17 4.60 16.22
N GLU A 164 24.28 4.23 16.84
CA GLU A 164 25.14 3.13 16.38
C GLU A 164 24.38 1.80 16.42
N ASP A 165 23.71 1.49 17.55
CA ASP A 165 22.93 0.26 17.73
C ASP A 165 21.88 0.06 16.62
N ALA A 166 21.16 1.11 16.25
CA ALA A 166 20.13 1.04 15.20
C ALA A 166 20.73 0.70 13.82
N PHE A 167 21.88 1.29 13.45
CA PHE A 167 22.55 0.97 12.19
C PHE A 167 23.18 -0.42 12.22
N THR A 168 23.76 -0.82 13.35
CA THR A 168 24.38 -2.13 13.56
C THR A 168 23.32 -3.23 13.47
N GLU A 169 22.19 -3.12 14.19
CA GLU A 169 21.12 -4.12 14.14
C GLU A 169 20.48 -4.21 12.76
N LEU A 170 20.24 -3.08 12.08
CA LEU A 170 19.74 -3.13 10.70
C LEU A 170 20.74 -3.84 9.78
N THR A 171 22.04 -3.61 9.97
CA THR A 171 23.09 -4.27 9.18
C THR A 171 23.13 -5.77 9.44
N MET A 172 23.07 -6.21 10.70
CA MET A 172 22.97 -7.63 11.06
C MET A 172 21.74 -8.29 10.39
N ASN A 173 20.56 -7.66 10.51
CA ASN A 173 19.34 -8.15 9.89
C ASN A 173 19.45 -8.28 8.35
N ILE A 174 20.21 -7.39 7.69
CA ILE A 174 20.51 -7.50 6.27
C ILE A 174 21.38 -8.71 6.01
N LEU A 175 22.51 -8.86 6.73
CA LEU A 175 23.48 -9.93 6.55
C LEU A 175 22.85 -11.31 6.73
N ASP A 176 22.02 -11.50 7.77
CA ASP A 176 21.32 -12.76 8.04
C ASP A 176 20.37 -13.15 6.89
N ASN A 177 19.84 -12.13 6.21
CA ASN A 177 18.96 -12.28 5.07
C ASN A 177 19.67 -12.25 3.72
N LEU A 178 21.01 -12.30 3.64
CA LEU A 178 21.72 -12.49 2.37
C LEU A 178 21.87 -13.97 2.01
N ASP A 179 21.79 -14.28 0.72
CA ASP A 179 22.18 -15.56 0.13
C ASP A 179 23.67 -15.58 -0.24
N GLU A 180 24.15 -16.71 -0.75
CA GLU A 180 25.55 -16.91 -1.18
C GLU A 180 25.99 -15.94 -2.29
N ASN A 181 25.03 -15.36 -3.02
CA ASN A 181 25.29 -14.39 -4.09
C ASN A 181 25.16 -12.93 -3.61
N ASN A 182 25.12 -12.69 -2.30
CA ASN A 182 24.93 -11.37 -1.69
C ASN A 182 23.64 -10.67 -2.15
N GLN A 183 22.60 -11.46 -2.42
CA GLN A 183 21.24 -10.98 -2.67
C GLN A 183 20.36 -11.27 -1.46
N LEU A 184 19.34 -10.43 -1.24
CA LEU A 184 18.39 -10.69 -0.16
C LEU A 184 17.61 -11.98 -0.46
N LYS A 185 17.52 -12.88 0.52
CA LYS A 185 16.73 -14.11 0.51
C LYS A 185 15.24 -13.77 0.33
N PRO A 186 14.49 -14.54 -0.48
CA PRO A 186 13.06 -14.32 -0.63
C PRO A 186 12.34 -14.52 0.72
N LYS A 187 11.41 -13.61 1.07
CA LYS A 187 10.61 -13.79 2.30
C LYS A 187 9.79 -15.09 2.20
N PRO A 188 9.67 -15.87 3.28
CA PRO A 188 8.83 -17.06 3.29
C PRO A 188 7.39 -16.63 2.95
N LYS A 189 6.83 -17.27 1.92
CA LYS A 189 5.46 -16.97 1.48
C LYS A 189 4.52 -17.40 2.60
N SER A 190 3.97 -16.43 3.35
CA SER A 190 2.81 -16.69 4.21
C SER A 190 1.71 -17.37 3.39
N LYS A 191 0.99 -18.34 4.00
CA LYS A 191 -0.11 -19.06 3.34
C LYS A 191 -1.01 -18.04 2.64
N PRO A 192 -1.22 -18.17 1.32
CA PRO A 192 -2.13 -17.32 0.57
C PRO A 192 -3.52 -17.24 1.22
N ILE A 193 -3.87 -16.10 1.79
CA ILE A 193 -5.29 -15.75 1.89
C ILE A 193 -5.66 -15.25 0.49
N ILE A 194 -6.56 -15.97 -0.18
CA ILE A 194 -7.13 -15.55 -1.46
C ILE A 194 -8.22 -14.55 -1.12
N TYR A 195 -7.92 -13.24 -1.17
CA TYR A 195 -8.95 -12.23 -1.01
C TYR A 195 -9.79 -12.13 -2.29
N SER A 196 -11.11 -12.27 -2.13
CA SER A 196 -12.10 -11.97 -3.16
C SER A 196 -12.55 -10.51 -3.02
N ILE A 197 -13.19 -9.96 -4.05
CA ILE A 197 -13.80 -8.63 -4.00
C ILE A 197 -14.73 -8.45 -2.80
N GLN A 198 -15.39 -9.51 -2.36
CA GLN A 198 -16.23 -9.49 -1.15
C GLN A 198 -15.42 -9.22 0.12
N GLU A 199 -14.23 -9.81 0.25
CA GLU A 199 -13.40 -9.62 1.45
C GLU A 199 -12.74 -8.24 1.44
N ASP A 200 -12.35 -7.73 0.28
CA ASP A 200 -11.87 -6.35 0.13
C ASP A 200 -12.96 -5.33 0.52
N MET A 201 -14.20 -5.56 0.07
CA MET A 201 -15.34 -4.71 0.44
C MET A 201 -15.72 -4.83 1.93
N LYS A 202 -15.53 -6.01 2.54
CA LYS A 202 -15.68 -6.19 3.98
C LYS A 202 -14.62 -5.39 4.75
N GLN A 203 -13.36 -5.42 4.33
CA GLN A 203 -12.31 -4.62 4.96
C GLN A 203 -12.58 -3.11 4.81
N LEU A 204 -13.09 -2.67 3.65
CA LEU A 204 -13.53 -1.29 3.47
C LEU A 204 -14.62 -0.90 4.49
N PHE A 205 -15.62 -1.77 4.70
CA PHE A 205 -16.67 -1.54 5.68
C PHE A 205 -16.14 -1.46 7.12
N GLU A 206 -15.19 -2.33 7.49
CA GLU A 206 -14.63 -2.40 8.85
C GLU A 206 -13.71 -1.21 9.16
N ARG A 207 -12.98 -0.71 8.17
CA ARG A 207 -12.01 0.38 8.35
C ARG A 207 -12.64 1.78 8.44
N LYS A 208 -13.81 1.98 7.82
CA LYS A 208 -14.52 3.28 7.79
C LYS A 208 -13.67 4.44 7.25
N GLU A 209 -12.69 4.14 6.40
CA GLU A 209 -11.80 5.14 5.81
C GLU A 209 -12.51 5.86 4.67
N LEU A 210 -12.43 7.19 4.62
CA LEU A 210 -12.97 8.04 3.53
C LEU A 210 -14.49 7.91 3.32
N CYS A 211 -15.23 7.65 4.40
CA CYS A 211 -16.69 7.78 4.40
C CYS A 211 -17.10 9.23 4.16
N ASP A 212 -18.09 9.43 3.28
CA ASP A 212 -18.58 10.74 2.80
C ASP A 212 -20.02 11.02 3.26
N PHE A 213 -20.56 10.15 4.12
CA PHE A 213 -21.90 10.31 4.69
C PHE A 213 -22.02 9.68 6.07
N GLU A 214 -22.91 10.22 6.89
CA GLU A 214 -23.25 9.68 8.20
C GLU A 214 -24.73 9.32 8.23
N ILE A 215 -25.03 8.09 8.64
CA ILE A 215 -26.39 7.68 8.97
C ILE A 215 -26.57 7.66 10.48
N GLU A 216 -27.81 7.86 10.92
CA GLU A 216 -28.20 7.73 12.33
C GLU A 216 -29.12 6.51 12.52
N CYS A 217 -28.99 5.87 13.68
CA CYS A 217 -29.89 4.81 14.15
C CYS A 217 -30.06 4.91 15.68
N LYS A 218 -31.01 4.17 16.25
CA LYS A 218 -31.20 4.10 17.71
C LYS A 218 -30.04 3.34 18.35
N ASP A 219 -29.53 3.84 19.46
CA ASP A 219 -28.58 3.08 20.27
C ASP A 219 -29.29 1.88 20.90
N ASP A 220 -28.68 0.70 20.78
CA ASP A 220 -29.20 -0.56 21.33
C ASP A 220 -29.28 -0.50 22.87
N GLN A 221 -28.41 0.29 23.52
CA GLN A 221 -28.36 0.42 24.98
C GLN A 221 -29.23 1.57 25.51
N ASN A 222 -29.46 2.60 24.69
CA ASN A 222 -30.27 3.76 25.06
C ASN A 222 -31.08 4.28 23.86
N PRO A 223 -32.36 3.87 23.73
CA PRO A 223 -33.21 4.25 22.61
C PRO A 223 -33.47 5.77 22.45
N LEU A 224 -33.20 6.57 23.49
CA LEU A 224 -33.29 8.03 23.45
C LEU A 224 -32.05 8.69 22.83
N SER A 225 -30.94 7.96 22.75
CA SER A 225 -29.72 8.38 22.07
C SER A 225 -29.64 7.82 20.65
N LYS A 226 -29.00 8.59 19.76
CA LYS A 226 -28.72 8.17 18.39
C LYS A 226 -27.26 7.80 18.24
N PHE A 227 -27.02 6.70 17.52
CA PHE A 227 -25.69 6.26 17.12
C PHE A 227 -25.43 6.69 15.67
N LYS A 228 -24.28 7.33 15.43
CA LYS A 228 -23.83 7.74 14.09
C LYS A 228 -22.93 6.69 13.47
N ILE A 229 -23.20 6.31 12.23
CA ILE A 229 -22.40 5.33 11.49
C ILE A 229 -21.87 6.00 10.21
N PRO A 230 -20.55 6.14 10.06
CA PRO A 230 -19.97 6.60 8.80
C PRO A 230 -20.11 5.52 7.72
N VAL A 231 -20.54 5.96 6.54
CA VAL A 231 -20.81 5.13 5.36
C VAL A 231 -20.37 5.84 4.07
N HIS A 232 -20.38 5.10 2.97
CA HIS A 232 -20.02 5.59 1.64
C HIS A 232 -21.29 5.72 0.78
N LYS A 233 -21.67 6.94 0.36
CA LYS A 233 -22.89 7.23 -0.41
C LYS A 233 -22.99 6.33 -1.64
N LEU A 234 -21.92 6.28 -2.42
CA LEU A 234 -21.86 5.55 -3.69
C LEU A 234 -22.11 4.04 -3.52
N ILE A 235 -21.65 3.44 -2.42
CA ILE A 235 -21.87 2.00 -2.16
C ILE A 235 -23.36 1.73 -1.90
N ILE A 236 -24.02 2.61 -1.14
CA ILE A 236 -25.45 2.47 -0.83
C ILE A 236 -26.30 2.74 -2.08
N GLN A 237 -26.04 3.86 -2.77
CA GLN A 237 -26.75 4.24 -4.00
C GLN A 237 -26.65 3.17 -5.07
N ASN A 238 -25.43 2.64 -5.29
CA ASN A 238 -25.23 1.56 -6.23
C ASN A 238 -26.01 0.32 -5.80
N ARG A 239 -25.87 -0.12 -4.54
CA ARG A 239 -26.51 -1.37 -4.08
C ARG A 239 -28.03 -1.34 -4.10
N LEU A 240 -28.64 -0.21 -3.73
CA LEU A 240 -30.09 -0.08 -3.62
C LEU A 240 -30.75 0.53 -4.87
N ARG A 241 -29.96 1.04 -5.82
CA ARG A 241 -30.41 1.77 -7.01
C ARG A 241 -31.27 2.98 -6.67
N ILE A 242 -30.78 3.78 -5.74
CA ILE A 242 -31.42 4.99 -5.26
C ILE A 242 -30.59 6.21 -5.63
N ASP A 243 -31.25 7.32 -5.91
CA ASP A 243 -30.58 8.61 -6.13
C ASP A 243 -30.23 9.32 -4.80
N GLU A 244 -29.59 10.49 -4.87
CA GLU A 244 -29.18 11.25 -3.69
C GLU A 244 -30.36 11.74 -2.85
N ASN A 245 -31.45 12.17 -3.49
CA ASN A 245 -32.66 12.61 -2.79
C ASN A 245 -33.31 11.44 -2.01
N GLN A 246 -33.42 10.27 -2.64
CA GLN A 246 -33.90 9.05 -1.99
C GLN A 246 -32.98 8.62 -0.84
N LEU A 247 -31.66 8.75 -0.99
CA LEU A 247 -30.69 8.44 0.06
C LEU A 247 -30.87 9.35 1.28
N GLU A 248 -30.88 10.67 1.07
CA GLU A 248 -30.88 11.66 2.14
C GLU A 248 -32.23 11.79 2.86
N ASN A 249 -33.34 11.64 2.14
CA ASN A 249 -34.67 11.87 2.71
C ASN A 249 -35.43 10.59 3.08
N GLN A 250 -35.35 9.55 2.26
CA GLN A 250 -36.16 8.34 2.46
C GLN A 250 -35.36 7.25 3.18
N PHE A 251 -34.19 6.87 2.64
CA PHE A 251 -33.37 5.82 3.22
C PHE A 251 -32.89 6.18 4.63
N TYR A 252 -32.34 7.38 4.81
CA TYR A 252 -31.92 7.89 6.12
C TYR A 252 -33.05 7.84 7.16
N SER A 253 -34.25 8.28 6.79
CA SER A 253 -35.42 8.29 7.68
C SER A 253 -35.79 6.88 8.15
N ILE A 254 -35.71 5.87 7.28
CA ILE A 254 -35.95 4.47 7.68
C ILE A 254 -34.91 3.98 8.67
N LEU A 255 -33.61 4.20 8.40
CA LEU A 255 -32.52 3.73 9.27
C LEU A 255 -32.60 4.34 10.67
N SER A 256 -32.96 5.63 10.75
CA SER A 256 -33.04 6.38 12.01
C SER A 256 -34.04 5.83 13.03
N ARG A 257 -34.98 5.00 12.57
CA ARG A 257 -36.06 4.42 13.40
C ARG A 257 -35.70 3.05 13.97
N ASP A 258 -34.60 2.45 13.51
CA ASP A 258 -34.20 1.07 13.83
C ASP A 258 -32.99 1.00 14.75
N SER A 259 -32.75 -0.17 15.33
CA SER A 259 -31.63 -0.46 16.21
C SER A 259 -30.31 -0.51 15.43
N LYS A 260 -29.20 -0.16 16.10
CA LYS A 260 -27.87 -0.24 15.51
C LYS A 260 -27.54 -1.67 15.06
N GLN A 261 -27.90 -2.67 15.86
CA GLN A 261 -27.71 -4.07 15.50
C GLN A 261 -28.41 -4.42 14.18
N ASN A 262 -29.66 -3.99 13.99
CA ASN A 262 -30.39 -4.26 12.76
C ASN A 262 -29.81 -3.52 11.56
N VAL A 263 -29.44 -2.27 11.73
CA VAL A 263 -28.81 -1.46 10.67
C VAL A 263 -27.47 -2.06 10.24
N ASP A 264 -26.66 -2.56 11.18
CA ASP A 264 -25.39 -3.23 10.87
C ASP A 264 -25.57 -4.47 10.00
N VAL A 265 -26.63 -5.26 10.21
CA VAL A 265 -26.96 -6.41 9.35
C VAL A 265 -27.21 -5.96 7.91
N LEU A 266 -27.99 -4.89 7.71
CA LEU A 266 -28.24 -4.34 6.38
C LEU A 266 -26.95 -3.83 5.75
N LEU A 267 -26.14 -3.06 6.47
CA LEU A 267 -24.90 -2.50 5.94
C LEU A 267 -23.90 -3.59 5.53
N LYS A 268 -23.77 -4.66 6.32
CA LYS A 268 -22.92 -5.80 5.97
C LYS A 268 -23.36 -6.45 4.65
N TRP A 269 -24.66 -6.61 4.44
CA TRP A 269 -25.18 -7.06 3.15
C TRP A 269 -24.94 -6.03 2.03
N ILE A 270 -25.08 -4.74 2.33
CA ILE A 270 -24.84 -3.68 1.34
C ILE A 270 -23.39 -3.72 0.84
N TYR A 271 -22.42 -3.79 1.75
CA TYR A 271 -21.00 -3.72 1.41
C TYR A 271 -20.47 -5.01 0.78
N PHE A 272 -20.75 -6.17 1.38
CA PHE A 272 -20.11 -7.42 0.97
C PHE A 272 -21.08 -8.58 0.70
N GLY A 273 -22.40 -8.33 0.78
CA GLY A 273 -23.43 -9.26 0.33
C GLY A 273 -23.60 -10.52 1.18
N LYS A 274 -23.13 -10.51 2.43
CA LYS A 274 -23.33 -11.62 3.37
C LYS A 274 -24.30 -11.23 4.47
N VAL A 275 -25.15 -12.19 4.82
CA VAL A 275 -26.03 -12.15 5.99
C VAL A 275 -25.77 -13.45 6.74
N LEU A 276 -25.51 -13.37 8.04
CA LEU A 276 -25.37 -14.56 8.89
C LEU A 276 -26.72 -15.25 9.02
N LEU A 277 -26.73 -16.58 9.11
CA LEU A 277 -27.97 -17.36 9.27
C LEU A 277 -28.80 -16.89 10.47
N SER A 278 -28.14 -16.50 11.57
CA SER A 278 -28.78 -15.94 12.76
C SER A 278 -29.55 -14.64 12.51
N ASN A 279 -29.24 -13.92 11.42
CA ASN A 279 -29.76 -12.58 11.13
C ASN A 279 -30.74 -12.58 9.95
N LEU A 280 -31.20 -13.75 9.49
CA LEU A 280 -32.12 -13.84 8.35
C LEU A 280 -33.47 -13.18 8.62
N SER A 281 -34.02 -13.31 9.82
CA SER A 281 -35.28 -12.66 10.22
C SER A 281 -35.19 -11.14 10.12
N ILE A 282 -34.13 -10.56 10.68
CA ILE A 282 -33.81 -9.12 10.60
C ILE A 282 -33.69 -8.69 9.13
N PHE A 283 -33.00 -9.49 8.31
CA PHE A 283 -32.81 -9.15 6.91
C PHE A 283 -34.09 -9.22 6.07
N GLU A 284 -34.99 -10.16 6.35
CA GLU A 284 -36.31 -10.21 5.71
C GLU A 284 -37.17 -8.99 6.07
N GLU A 285 -37.06 -8.46 7.29
CA GLU A 285 -37.70 -7.20 7.67
C GLU A 285 -37.16 -6.02 6.86
N TRP A 286 -35.85 -5.97 6.64
CA TRP A 286 -35.24 -4.96 5.76
C TRP A 286 -35.76 -5.02 4.33
N LYS A 287 -36.00 -6.20 3.78
CA LYS A 287 -36.61 -6.31 2.44
C LYS A 287 -37.97 -5.64 2.36
N LYS A 288 -38.80 -5.80 3.40
CA LYS A 288 -40.12 -5.17 3.48
C LYS A 288 -40.00 -3.66 3.64
N LYS A 289 -39.10 -3.18 4.52
CA LYS A 289 -38.88 -1.74 4.75
C LYS A 289 -38.39 -1.01 3.50
N LEU A 290 -37.52 -1.66 2.73
CA LEU A 290 -36.89 -1.05 1.56
C LEU A 290 -37.66 -1.26 0.24
N SER A 291 -38.77 -2.02 0.24
CA SER A 291 -39.48 -2.37 -1.00
C SER A 291 -40.01 -1.16 -1.76
N ASN A 292 -40.29 -0.05 -1.07
CA ASN A 292 -40.89 1.15 -1.64
C ASN A 292 -39.84 2.16 -2.14
N ILE A 293 -38.56 1.96 -1.83
CA ILE A 293 -37.47 2.88 -2.17
C ILE A 293 -36.47 2.19 -3.10
N SER A 294 -36.11 0.95 -2.80
CA SER A 294 -35.18 0.16 -3.61
C SER A 294 -35.82 -0.23 -4.94
N LYS A 295 -35.17 0.13 -6.04
CA LYS A 295 -35.56 -0.34 -7.39
C LYS A 295 -35.10 -1.79 -7.66
N VAL A 296 -34.50 -2.45 -6.67
CA VAL A 296 -33.97 -3.82 -6.76
C VAL A 296 -34.74 -4.77 -5.85
N LYS A 297 -35.07 -5.95 -6.38
CA LYS A 297 -35.53 -7.09 -5.58
C LYS A 297 -34.36 -7.62 -4.75
N ILE A 298 -34.38 -7.39 -3.44
CA ILE A 298 -33.38 -7.87 -2.50
C ILE A 298 -33.52 -9.41 -2.39
N LYS A 299 -32.47 -10.15 -2.76
CA LYS A 299 -32.45 -11.63 -2.74
C LYS A 299 -31.44 -12.15 -1.71
N ILE A 300 -31.75 -13.32 -1.14
CA ILE A 300 -30.85 -14.08 -0.26
C ILE A 300 -30.19 -15.18 -1.10
N GLY A 301 -28.90 -15.48 -0.84
CA GLY A 301 -28.18 -16.62 -1.40
C GLY A 301 -27.38 -16.36 -2.68
N ILE A 302 -27.88 -15.53 -3.60
CA ILE A 302 -27.09 -15.06 -4.76
C ILE A 302 -26.45 -13.73 -4.35
N ASN A 303 -25.11 -13.65 -4.30
CA ASN A 303 -24.44 -12.39 -4.01
C ASN A 303 -24.42 -11.49 -5.26
N PRO A 304 -25.25 -10.43 -5.34
CA PRO A 304 -25.32 -9.58 -6.52
C PRO A 304 -24.17 -8.56 -6.56
N LEU A 305 -23.25 -8.57 -5.60
CA LEU A 305 -22.19 -7.55 -5.47
C LEU A 305 -21.36 -7.44 -6.74
N LEU A 306 -21.06 -8.56 -7.38
CA LEU A 306 -20.28 -8.54 -8.60
C LEU A 306 -21.02 -7.86 -9.75
N ASP A 307 -22.32 -8.11 -9.89
CA ASP A 307 -23.16 -7.49 -10.92
C ASP A 307 -23.35 -5.99 -10.66
N ASP A 308 -23.53 -5.62 -9.39
CA ASP A 308 -23.62 -4.21 -8.98
C ASP A 308 -22.32 -3.46 -9.27
N LEU A 309 -21.16 -4.09 -9.06
CA LEU A 309 -19.86 -3.49 -9.38
C LEU A 309 -19.60 -3.45 -10.89
N LYS A 310 -20.02 -4.47 -11.64
CA LYS A 310 -19.99 -4.46 -13.12
C LYS A 310 -20.83 -3.33 -13.69
N ARG A 311 -22.00 -3.05 -13.10
CA ARG A 311 -22.84 -1.90 -13.49
C ARG A 311 -22.16 -0.58 -13.14
N LEU A 312 -21.69 -0.43 -11.90
CA LEU A 312 -20.98 0.77 -11.47
C LEU A 312 -19.77 1.09 -12.37
N MET A 313 -19.06 0.07 -12.87
CA MET A 313 -17.96 0.26 -13.81
C MET A 313 -18.36 1.04 -15.07
N ASN A 314 -19.62 0.89 -15.52
CA ASN A 314 -20.17 1.52 -16.73
C ASN A 314 -20.85 2.88 -16.46
N GLU A 315 -21.03 3.28 -15.20
CA GLU A 315 -21.58 4.58 -14.82
C GLU A 315 -20.45 5.63 -14.88
N GLU A 316 -20.32 6.33 -16.02
CA GLU A 316 -19.21 7.28 -16.26
C GLU A 316 -19.32 8.60 -15.49
N GLU A 317 -20.55 9.01 -15.16
CA GLU A 317 -20.85 10.28 -14.48
C GLU A 317 -20.44 10.27 -13.00
N THR A 318 -20.50 9.10 -12.36
CA THR A 318 -20.18 8.92 -10.93
C THR A 318 -18.69 8.74 -10.66
N LYS A 319 -17.84 8.62 -11.70
CA LYS A 319 -16.40 8.41 -11.56
C LYS A 319 -15.70 9.69 -11.11
N ASP A 320 -15.09 9.63 -9.94
CA ASP A 320 -14.51 10.76 -9.20
C ASP A 320 -12.97 10.79 -9.22
N PHE A 321 -12.32 9.92 -10.00
CA PHE A 321 -10.87 9.87 -10.14
C PHE A 321 -10.40 9.53 -11.56
N GLN A 322 -9.17 9.94 -11.89
CA GLN A 322 -8.56 9.73 -13.19
C GLN A 322 -7.12 9.20 -13.07
N ILE A 323 -6.86 8.14 -13.81
CA ILE A 323 -5.55 7.53 -13.99
C ILE A 323 -5.02 7.94 -15.37
N ILE A 324 -3.79 8.47 -15.45
CA ILE A 324 -3.16 8.75 -16.75
C ILE A 324 -2.15 7.66 -17.10
N SER A 325 -2.27 7.13 -18.31
CA SER A 325 -1.34 6.16 -18.88
C SER A 325 -1.13 6.50 -20.36
N ASN A 326 0.12 6.74 -20.75
CA ASN A 326 0.50 7.13 -22.13
C ASN A 326 -0.37 8.26 -22.70
N ASN A 327 -0.52 9.37 -21.96
CA ASN A 327 -1.37 10.53 -22.30
C ASN A 327 -2.87 10.23 -22.43
N GLN A 328 -3.34 9.03 -22.10
CA GLN A 328 -4.75 8.69 -22.05
C GLN A 328 -5.26 8.76 -20.61
N LYS A 329 -6.37 9.49 -20.43
CA LYS A 329 -7.09 9.60 -19.15
C LYS A 329 -8.11 8.48 -19.05
N ILE A 330 -8.05 7.71 -17.97
CA ILE A 330 -8.99 6.62 -17.68
C ILE A 330 -9.70 6.96 -16.37
N LYS A 331 -11.02 7.11 -16.42
CA LYS A 331 -11.85 7.41 -15.26
C LYS A 331 -12.09 6.15 -14.42
N ILE A 332 -12.15 6.30 -13.10
CA ILE A 332 -12.43 5.23 -12.14
C ILE A 332 -12.98 5.82 -10.82
N HIS A 333 -13.76 5.03 -10.08
CA HIS A 333 -14.23 5.37 -8.74
C HIS A 333 -13.12 5.23 -7.69
N LYS A 334 -12.85 6.27 -6.88
CA LYS A 334 -11.90 6.23 -5.75
C LYS A 334 -12.23 5.09 -4.81
N ILE A 335 -13.51 4.89 -4.50
CA ILE A 335 -13.93 3.87 -3.53
C ILE A 335 -13.51 2.45 -3.94
N ILE A 336 -13.50 2.17 -5.24
CA ILE A 336 -13.08 0.89 -5.79
C ILE A 336 -11.56 0.75 -5.70
N LEU A 337 -10.81 1.82 -5.96
CA LEU A 337 -9.37 1.84 -5.76
C LEU A 337 -8.99 1.63 -4.28
N ILE A 338 -9.67 2.31 -3.37
CA ILE A 338 -9.48 2.22 -1.91
C ILE A 338 -9.73 0.79 -1.43
N ALA A 339 -10.83 0.17 -1.85
CA ALA A 339 -11.15 -1.20 -1.48
C ALA A 339 -10.11 -2.20 -2.01
N ARG A 340 -9.65 -2.01 -3.24
CA ARG A 340 -8.93 -3.05 -4.00
C ARG A 340 -7.42 -2.91 -3.98
N SER A 341 -6.90 -1.78 -3.49
CA SER A 341 -5.48 -1.46 -3.51
C SER A 341 -5.07 -0.69 -2.27
N GLU A 342 -4.18 -1.32 -1.48
CA GLU A 342 -3.53 -0.70 -0.32
C GLU A 342 -2.81 0.60 -0.71
N LEU A 343 -2.29 0.64 -1.94
CA LEU A 343 -1.62 1.77 -2.56
C LEU A 343 -2.49 3.02 -2.61
N PHE A 344 -3.61 2.88 -3.31
CA PHE A 344 -4.53 3.96 -3.58
C PHE A 344 -5.19 4.38 -2.28
N ARG A 345 -5.48 3.42 -1.40
CA ARG A 345 -5.99 3.72 -0.07
C ARG A 345 -5.03 4.59 0.74
N GLY A 346 -3.77 4.20 0.87
CA GLY A 346 -2.76 5.00 1.57
C GLY A 346 -2.60 6.38 0.95
N MET A 347 -2.58 6.43 -0.39
CA MET A 347 -2.53 7.68 -1.16
C MET A 347 -3.70 8.60 -0.83
N PHE A 348 -4.95 8.15 -0.93
CA PHE A 348 -6.13 8.97 -0.67
C PHE A 348 -6.26 9.40 0.79
N ILE A 349 -5.86 8.56 1.75
CA ILE A 349 -5.84 8.92 3.18
C ILE A 349 -4.77 9.98 3.48
N SER A 350 -3.64 9.95 2.75
CA SER A 350 -2.52 10.87 2.99
C SER A 350 -2.71 12.27 2.40
N VAL A 351 -3.67 12.45 1.49
CA VAL A 351 -3.94 13.73 0.83
C VAL A 351 -4.95 14.51 1.67
N THR A 352 -4.52 15.62 2.26
CA THR A 352 -5.42 16.65 2.80
C THR A 352 -6.29 17.20 1.67
N GLU A 353 -7.57 17.50 1.97
CA GLU A 353 -8.66 17.82 1.04
C GLU A 353 -8.30 18.77 -0.14
N ASP A 354 -7.28 19.61 0.00
CA ASP A 354 -6.87 20.60 -1.01
C ASP A 354 -6.01 20.12 -2.20
N LYS A 355 -5.65 18.83 -2.32
CA LYS A 355 -4.85 18.34 -3.48
C LYS A 355 -5.44 17.17 -4.25
N SER A 356 -6.72 16.83 -4.03
CA SER A 356 -7.31 15.54 -4.43
C SER A 356 -7.67 15.36 -5.92
N ASN A 357 -7.40 16.34 -6.79
CA ASN A 357 -7.89 16.29 -8.19
C ASN A 357 -6.82 16.06 -9.27
N SER A 358 -5.54 15.98 -8.92
CA SER A 358 -4.49 15.85 -9.94
C SER A 358 -3.98 14.42 -10.03
N VAL A 359 -4.57 13.64 -10.94
CA VAL A 359 -3.86 12.82 -11.93
C VAL A 359 -2.58 12.14 -11.41
N HIS A 360 -2.64 10.82 -11.21
CA HIS A 360 -1.42 10.03 -11.10
C HIS A 360 -1.04 9.46 -12.47
N GLU A 361 0.12 9.88 -12.96
CA GLU A 361 0.68 9.40 -14.21
C GLU A 361 1.42 8.07 -13.98
N TYR A 362 0.89 7.00 -14.54
CA TYR A 362 1.57 5.71 -14.64
C TYR A 362 2.20 5.62 -16.04
N SER A 363 3.13 6.55 -16.29
CA SER A 363 3.75 6.89 -17.59
C SER A 363 4.43 5.71 -18.32
N ASN A 364 4.65 4.59 -17.64
CA ASN A 364 5.47 3.48 -18.15
C ASN A 364 4.67 2.19 -18.43
N LYS A 365 3.35 2.21 -18.34
CA LYS A 365 2.47 1.05 -18.64
C LYS A 365 1.57 1.37 -19.81
N LYS A 366 1.25 0.37 -20.63
CA LYS A 366 0.30 0.53 -21.73
C LYS A 366 -1.10 0.79 -21.19
N THR A 367 -1.86 1.66 -21.85
CA THR A 367 -3.26 1.95 -21.50
C THR A 367 -4.08 0.66 -21.36
N LYS A 368 -3.88 -0.30 -22.27
CA LYS A 368 -4.63 -1.57 -22.24
C LYS A 368 -4.35 -2.39 -20.98
N THR A 369 -3.12 -2.33 -20.45
CA THR A 369 -2.76 -2.95 -19.17
C THR A 369 -3.56 -2.32 -18.04
N ILE A 370 -3.61 -0.99 -17.98
CA ILE A 370 -4.36 -0.26 -16.95
C ILE A 370 -5.87 -0.51 -17.07
N GLN A 371 -6.43 -0.55 -18.29
CA GLN A 371 -7.84 -0.90 -18.51
C GLN A 371 -8.17 -2.32 -18.02
N ASN A 372 -7.31 -3.29 -18.29
CA ASN A 372 -7.50 -4.67 -17.80
C ASN A 372 -7.40 -4.76 -16.27
N LEU A 373 -6.50 -3.98 -15.67
CA LEU A 373 -6.38 -3.89 -14.23
C LEU A 373 -7.64 -3.26 -13.60
N ILE A 374 -8.15 -2.19 -14.20
CA ILE A 374 -9.39 -1.55 -13.78
C ILE A 374 -10.55 -2.54 -13.88
N ASN A 375 -10.67 -3.28 -14.99
CA ASN A 375 -11.66 -4.35 -15.12
C ASN A 375 -11.54 -5.35 -13.96
N PHE A 376 -10.33 -5.78 -13.62
CA PHE A 376 -10.11 -6.66 -12.48
C PHE A 376 -10.56 -6.05 -11.14
N PHE A 377 -10.39 -4.73 -10.93
CA PHE A 377 -10.86 -4.08 -9.71
C PHE A 377 -12.37 -4.19 -9.52
N TYR A 378 -13.15 -4.04 -10.57
CA TYR A 378 -14.62 -4.18 -10.50
C TYR A 378 -15.11 -5.62 -10.55
N THR A 379 -14.39 -6.50 -11.26
CA THR A 379 -14.96 -7.78 -11.68
C THR A 379 -14.26 -9.01 -11.12
N ASP A 380 -13.11 -8.89 -10.46
CA ASP A 380 -12.29 -10.05 -10.06
C ASP A 380 -11.89 -10.97 -11.25
N GLU A 381 -12.07 -10.48 -12.49
CA GLU A 381 -11.83 -11.16 -13.76
C GLU A 381 -10.79 -10.39 -14.59
N ILE A 382 -9.95 -11.14 -15.29
CA ILE A 382 -9.09 -10.59 -16.35
C ILE A 382 -9.65 -11.11 -17.68
N PRO A 383 -9.83 -10.24 -18.69
CA PRO A 383 -10.15 -10.70 -20.04
C PRO A 383 -9.11 -11.72 -20.54
N LYS A 384 -9.47 -12.57 -21.50
CA LYS A 384 -8.48 -13.46 -22.14
C LYS A 384 -7.45 -12.62 -22.91
N ILE A 385 -6.26 -12.46 -22.34
CA ILE A 385 -5.18 -11.67 -22.93
C ILE A 385 -4.21 -12.61 -23.65
N LYS A 386 -4.14 -12.51 -24.98
CA LYS A 386 -3.16 -13.26 -25.78
C LYS A 386 -1.76 -12.61 -25.79
N ASN A 387 -1.68 -11.30 -25.49
CA ASN A 387 -0.45 -10.53 -25.56
C ASN A 387 0.42 -10.75 -24.30
N LYS A 388 1.55 -11.45 -24.47
CA LYS A 388 2.51 -11.75 -23.38
C LYS A 388 3.09 -10.49 -22.71
N THR A 389 3.27 -9.39 -23.45
CA THR A 389 3.76 -8.12 -22.89
C THR A 389 2.74 -7.51 -21.93
N ILE A 390 1.45 -7.52 -22.29
CA ILE A 390 0.37 -7.02 -21.41
C ILE A 390 0.26 -7.90 -20.14
N LEU A 391 0.40 -9.23 -20.27
CA LEU A 391 0.41 -10.13 -19.11
C LEU A 391 1.60 -9.86 -18.17
N LYS A 392 2.78 -9.61 -18.72
CA LYS A 392 3.97 -9.24 -17.94
C LYS A 392 3.75 -7.89 -17.22
N GLU A 393 3.24 -6.89 -17.92
CA GLU A 393 2.93 -5.59 -17.34
C GLU A 393 1.85 -5.69 -16.26
N LEU A 394 0.82 -6.52 -16.46
CA LEU A 394 -0.22 -6.78 -15.44
C LEU A 394 0.36 -7.42 -14.18
N LYS A 395 1.30 -8.36 -14.35
CA LYS A 395 2.01 -8.96 -13.21
C LYS A 395 2.77 -7.88 -12.43
N GLU A 396 3.51 -7.03 -13.13
CA GLU A 396 4.21 -5.89 -12.52
C GLU A 396 3.23 -4.91 -11.86
N CYS A 397 2.02 -4.74 -12.40
CA CYS A 397 0.96 -3.95 -11.79
C CYS A 397 0.43 -4.56 -10.49
N VAL A 398 0.36 -5.89 -10.35
CA VAL A 398 -0.11 -6.53 -9.10
C VAL A 398 0.78 -6.13 -7.92
N ASP A 399 2.07 -6.26 -8.13
CA ASP A 399 3.08 -5.94 -7.13
C ASP A 399 3.12 -4.41 -6.90
N TYR A 400 3.10 -3.65 -7.99
CA TYR A 400 3.17 -2.20 -7.96
C TYR A 400 1.96 -1.56 -7.28
N PHE A 401 0.73 -2.00 -7.56
CA PHE A 401 -0.50 -1.49 -6.96
C PHE A 401 -0.84 -2.16 -5.62
N GLN A 402 0.03 -3.03 -5.08
CA GLN A 402 -0.16 -3.74 -3.81
C GLN A 402 -1.57 -4.32 -3.69
N LEU A 403 -1.98 -5.02 -4.74
CA LEU A 403 -3.30 -5.61 -4.78
C LEU A 403 -3.32 -6.77 -3.80
N ASN A 404 -4.38 -6.86 -3.01
CA ASN A 404 -4.60 -8.00 -2.11
C ASN A 404 -4.95 -9.29 -2.89
N SER A 405 -4.66 -9.39 -4.20
CA SER A 405 -5.17 -10.45 -5.07
C SER A 405 -4.08 -11.45 -5.51
N LYS A 406 -3.77 -12.43 -4.64
CA LYS A 406 -3.17 -13.70 -5.11
C LYS A 406 -4.04 -14.37 -6.20
N ARG A 407 -5.34 -14.04 -6.27
CA ARG A 407 -6.28 -14.37 -7.37
C ARG A 407 -5.83 -13.82 -8.73
N LEU A 408 -5.43 -12.56 -8.83
CA LEU A 408 -4.96 -11.97 -10.09
C LEU A 408 -3.68 -12.68 -10.55
N ASN A 409 -2.77 -12.98 -9.63
CA ASN A 409 -1.57 -13.78 -9.90
C ASN A 409 -1.90 -15.21 -10.38
N GLN A 410 -2.93 -15.86 -9.81
CA GLN A 410 -3.39 -17.17 -10.29
C GLN A 410 -4.04 -17.08 -11.67
N LEU A 411 -4.87 -16.08 -11.92
CA LEU A 411 -5.50 -15.83 -13.22
C LEU A 411 -4.45 -15.57 -14.30
N ILE A 412 -3.45 -14.73 -14.01
CA ILE A 412 -2.32 -14.47 -14.92
C ILE A 412 -1.56 -15.77 -15.21
N LYS A 413 -1.26 -16.59 -14.19
CA LYS A 413 -0.60 -17.90 -14.38
C LYS A 413 -1.43 -18.86 -15.22
N LYS A 414 -2.74 -18.93 -14.98
CA LYS A 414 -3.67 -19.77 -15.76
C LYS A 414 -3.71 -19.33 -17.22
N ILE A 415 -3.85 -18.02 -17.48
CA ILE A 415 -3.83 -17.47 -18.84
C ILE A 415 -2.49 -17.74 -19.52
N ILE A 416 -1.36 -17.60 -18.83
CA ILE A 416 -0.03 -17.91 -19.39
C ILE A 416 0.11 -19.41 -19.70
N GLY A 417 -0.41 -20.29 -18.84
CA GLY A 417 -0.39 -21.75 -19.05
C GLY A 417 -1.33 -22.24 -20.15
N GLU A 418 -2.40 -21.51 -20.44
CA GLU A 418 -3.37 -21.79 -21.52
C GLU A 418 -2.91 -21.32 -22.91
N ILE A 419 -1.82 -20.54 -23.02
CA ILE A 419 -1.24 -20.19 -24.33
C ILE A 419 -0.58 -21.46 -24.89
N PRO A 420 -1.06 -22.02 -26.01
CA PRO A 420 -0.41 -23.18 -26.63
C PRO A 420 1.06 -22.86 -26.86
N GLN A 421 1.97 -23.78 -26.52
CA GLN A 421 3.40 -23.67 -26.81
C GLN A 421 3.72 -23.73 -28.31
N GLN A 422 2.79 -23.34 -29.18
CA GLN A 422 2.98 -23.24 -30.62
C GLN A 422 3.67 -21.91 -30.95
N GLN A 423 4.95 -21.79 -30.59
CA GLN A 423 5.91 -20.88 -31.23
C GLN A 423 7.36 -21.03 -30.71
N GLN A 424 7.72 -22.15 -30.06
CA GLN A 424 9.13 -22.47 -29.78
C GLN A 424 9.75 -23.46 -30.78
N GLN A 425 8.97 -24.07 -31.69
CA GLN A 425 9.51 -24.98 -32.72
C GLN A 425 9.81 -24.32 -34.08
N GLN A 426 9.31 -23.11 -34.37
CA GLN A 426 9.59 -22.43 -35.66
C GLN A 426 10.84 -21.52 -35.66
N GLN A 427 11.42 -21.20 -34.50
CA GLN A 427 12.72 -20.51 -34.44
C GLN A 427 13.91 -21.47 -34.36
N ASN A 428 13.70 -22.74 -33.98
CA ASN A 428 14.74 -23.77 -33.98
C ASN A 428 14.88 -24.50 -35.33
N SER A 429 13.90 -24.45 -36.22
CA SER A 429 14.03 -24.97 -37.60
C SER A 429 14.75 -23.99 -38.53
N LYS A 430 14.61 -22.68 -38.34
CA LYS A 430 15.35 -21.67 -39.14
C LYS A 430 16.82 -21.51 -38.77
N LYS A 431 17.26 -22.01 -37.61
CA LYS A 431 18.69 -22.06 -37.23
C LYS A 431 19.42 -23.34 -37.64
N LYS A 432 18.72 -24.34 -38.19
CA LYS A 432 19.33 -25.58 -38.69
C LYS A 432 19.46 -25.66 -40.23
N CYS A 433 19.08 -24.62 -40.98
CA CYS A 433 19.25 -24.54 -42.44
C CYS A 433 20.29 -23.51 -42.91
N LEU A 434 21.23 -23.08 -42.05
CA LEU A 434 22.35 -22.21 -42.43
C LEU A 434 23.71 -22.76 -42.00
N ILE A 435 23.81 -24.09 -41.93
CA ILE A 435 25.09 -24.79 -41.93
C ILE A 435 24.90 -26.02 -42.82
N PHE A 436 25.02 -25.82 -44.13
CA PHE A 436 25.59 -26.75 -45.11
C PHE A 436 25.99 -25.93 -46.33
#